data_AF-M0N718-F1
#
_entry.id   AF-M0N718-F1
#
_cell.length_a   1.000
_cell.length_b   1.000
_cell.length_c   1.000
_cell.angle_alpha   90.00
_cell.angle_beta   90.00
_cell.angle_gamma   90.00
#
_symmetry.space_group_name_H-M   'P 1'
#
loop_
_entity.id
_entity.type
_entity.pdbx_description
1 polymer ?
#
loop_
_entity_poly.entity_id
_entity_poly.type
_entity_poly.pdbx_seq_one_letter_code
_entity_poly.pdbx_strand_id
1 'polypeptide(L)' 'MPATLEVVCTDDGCEMDMFEMHYTYDMPDDVGVEDFQCPYCGGTDCLESVEL' A
#
# COMPACT_ATOMS: atom_id res chain seq x y z
N MET A 1 -1.24 6.53 -17.97
CA MET A 1 -0.37 6.63 -16.78
C MET A 1 -0.58 5.35 -16.02
N PRO A 2 0.48 4.70 -15.53
CA PRO A 2 0.33 3.54 -14.64
C PRO A 2 -0.59 3.93 -13.48
N ALA A 3 -1.39 2.98 -13.02
CA ALA A 3 -2.33 3.23 -11.94
C ALA A 3 -1.57 3.67 -10.68
N THR A 4 -2.03 4.76 -10.08
CA THR A 4 -1.69 5.06 -8.69
C THR A 4 -2.37 4.04 -7.80
N LEU A 5 -1.64 3.46 -6.85
CA LEU A 5 -2.21 2.66 -5.78
C LEU A 5 -2.18 3.46 -4.48
N GLU A 6 -3.34 3.78 -3.93
CA GLU A 6 -3.49 4.40 -2.61
C GLU A 6 -3.69 3.29 -1.55
N VAL A 7 -2.91 3.36 -0.48
CA VAL A 7 -2.88 2.32 0.57
C VAL A 7 -2.98 2.97 1.94
N VAL A 8 -3.80 2.38 2.82
CA VAL A 8 -3.95 2.78 4.22
C VAL A 8 -3.34 1.71 5.13
N CYS A 9 -2.71 2.17 6.22
CA CYS A 9 -2.29 1.28 7.30
C CYS A 9 -3.38 1.19 8.37
N THR A 10 -3.94 0.01 8.61
CA THR A 10 -5.04 -0.23 9.55
C THR A 10 -4.59 -0.51 10.99
N ASP A 11 -3.28 -0.47 11.25
CA ASP A 11 -2.72 -0.63 12.60
C ASP A 11 -2.91 0.66 13.41
N ASP A 12 -3.77 0.60 14.44
CA ASP A 12 -4.04 1.71 15.39
C ASP A 12 -2.78 2.20 16.15
N GLY A 13 -1.73 1.39 16.21
CA GLY A 13 -0.45 1.75 16.81
C GLY A 13 0.52 2.46 15.85
N CYS A 14 0.18 2.57 14.58
CA CYS A 14 1.00 3.16 13.53
C CYS A 14 0.61 4.62 13.29
N GLU A 15 1.59 5.53 13.24
CA GLU A 15 1.35 6.95 12.93
C GLU A 15 1.15 7.22 11.43
N MET A 16 1.44 6.22 10.58
CA MET A 16 1.19 6.28 9.14
C MET A 16 -0.29 6.03 8.87
N ASP A 17 -0.97 7.02 8.29
CA ASP A 17 -2.40 6.94 7.95
C ASP A 17 -2.56 6.39 6.52
N MET A 18 -2.06 7.13 5.52
CA MET A 18 -2.16 6.77 4.10
C MET A 18 -0.85 7.08 3.38
N PHE A 19 -0.53 6.26 2.38
CA PHE A 19 0.55 6.51 1.44
C PHE A 19 0.18 6.09 0.02
N GLU A 20 0.83 6.72 -0.95
CA GLU A 20 0.58 6.52 -2.36
C GLU A 20 1.80 5.83 -3.00
N MET A 21 1.55 4.77 -3.77
CA MET A 21 2.59 4.02 -4.46
C MET A 21 2.59 4.37 -5.96
N HIS A 22 3.72 4.92 -6.40
CA HIS A 22 3.95 5.30 -7.80
C HIS A 22 4.92 4.33 -8.46
N TYR A 23 4.44 3.60 -9.46
CA TYR A 23 5.27 2.73 -10.25
C TYR A 23 5.61 3.37 -11.59
N THR A 24 6.89 3.34 -11.96
CA THR A 24 7.33 3.83 -13.28
C THR A 24 6.94 2.87 -14.40
N TYR A 25 6.74 1.60 -14.07
CA TYR A 25 6.33 0.53 -14.98
C TYR A 25 5.04 -0.09 -14.47
N ASP A 26 4.32 -0.79 -15.34
CA ASP A 26 3.13 -1.53 -14.94
C ASP A 26 3.49 -2.61 -13.91
N MET A 27 2.73 -2.64 -12.82
CA MET A 27 2.80 -3.69 -11.83
C MET A 27 2.23 -5.00 -12.44
N PRO A 28 2.85 -6.16 -12.18
CA PRO A 28 2.25 -7.44 -12.57
C PRO A 28 0.86 -7.65 -11.96
N ASP A 29 -0.05 -8.27 -12.70
CA ASP A 29 -1.45 -8.47 -12.25
C ASP A 29 -1.58 -9.38 -11.02
N ASP A 30 -0.53 -10.11 -10.65
CA ASP A 30 -0.45 -11.02 -9.51
C ASP A 30 0.14 -10.38 -8.25
N VAL A 31 0.51 -9.10 -8.29
CA VAL A 31 1.03 -8.37 -7.12
C VAL A 31 -0.10 -7.58 -6.46
N GLY A 32 -0.32 -7.85 -5.16
CA GLY A 32 -1.34 -7.21 -4.33
C GLY A 32 -0.75 -6.38 -3.18
N VAL A 33 -1.60 -5.72 -2.38
CA VAL A 33 -1.17 -4.99 -1.18
C VAL A 33 -0.53 -5.91 -0.14
N GLU A 34 -0.93 -7.19 -0.12
CA GLU A 34 -0.34 -8.23 0.73
C GLU A 34 1.15 -8.53 0.45
N ASP A 35 1.68 -8.12 -0.71
CA ASP A 35 3.09 -8.30 -1.07
C ASP A 35 3.99 -7.18 -0.51
N PHE A 36 3.41 -6.19 0.17
CA PHE A 36 4.11 -5.02 0.68
C PHE A 36 4.17 -4.96 2.21
N GLN A 37 5.00 -4.03 2.69
CA GLN A 37 5.14 -3.74 4.11
C GLN A 37 4.87 -2.26 4.35
N CYS A 38 4.20 -1.94 5.46
CA CYS A 38 4.05 -0.56 5.89
C CYS A 38 5.45 0.04 6.10
N PRO A 39 5.78 1.16 5.42
CA PRO A 39 7.13 1.75 5.51
C PRO A 39 7.42 2.36 6.88
N TYR A 40 6.41 2.50 7.75
CA TYR A 40 6.55 3.04 9.09
C TYR A 40 6.64 1.94 10.15
N CYS A 41 5.61 1.10 10.30
CA CYS A 41 5.58 0.06 11.34
C CYS A 41 6.18 -1.28 10.90
N GLY A 42 6.40 -1.49 9.60
CA GLY A 42 6.93 -2.74 9.03
C GLY A 42 5.93 -3.91 8.98
N GLY A 43 4.66 -3.68 9.32
CA GLY A 43 3.60 -4.69 9.23
C GLY A 43 3.28 -5.09 7.79
N THR A 44 2.97 -6.37 7.58
CA THR A 44 2.55 -6.95 6.29
C THR A 44 1.04 -7.11 6.19
N ASP A 45 0.37 -7.33 7.32
CA ASP A 45 -1.04 -7.74 7.37
C ASP A 45 -1.97 -6.57 7.74
N CYS A 46 -1.46 -5.34 7.67
CA CYS A 46 -2.14 -4.11 8.08
C CYS A 46 -2.33 -3.14 6.91
N LEU A 47 -2.11 -3.58 5.66
CA LEU A 47 -2.24 -2.73 4.48
C LEU A 47 -3.55 -3.04 3.75
N GLU A 48 -4.30 -1.99 3.42
CA GLU A 48 -5.51 -2.08 2.60
C GLU A 48 -5.47 -1.07 1.45
N SER A 49 -5.79 -1.51 0.23
CA SER A 49 -5.94 -0.63 -0.93
C SER A 49 -7.24 0.15 -0.84
N VAL A 50 -7.20 1.43 -1.20
CA VAL A 50 -8.39 2.29 -1.27
C VAL A 50 -8.74 2.54 -2.74
N GLU A 51 -10.00 2.32 -3.10
CA GLU A 51 -10.55 2.72 -4.40
C GLU A 51 -11.40 3.99 -4.23
N LEU A 52 -11.06 5.06 -4.95
CA LEU A 52 -11.82 6.33 -5.00
C LEU A 52 -12.88 6.34 -6.11
#